data_AF-A0A7V0MF42-F1
#
_entry.id   AF-A0A7V0MF42-F1
#
_cell.length_a   1.000
_cell.length_b   1.000
_cell.length_c   1.000
_cell.angle_alpha   90.00
_cell.angle_beta   90.00
_cell.angle_gamma   90.00
#
_symmetry.space_group_name_H-M   'P 1'
#
loop_
_entity.id
_entity.type
_entity.pdbx_description
1 polymer ?
#
loop_
_entity_poly.entity_id
_entity_poly.type
_entity_poly.pdbx_seq_one_letter_code
_entity_poly.pdbx_strand_id
1 'polypeptide(L)'
;MWTGWLNLVLGVWTLISGLASSLQGAANYIIVGIILALLNFITASKAWQGVICGIFGIWLFVSGIVGGLQGGANLIIVGILTIIFGILLGTKKSETV
;
A
#
# COMPACT_ATOMS: atom_id res chain seq x y z
N MET A 1 -2.12 14.88 4.13
CA MET A 1 -3.36 14.20 4.60
C MET A 1 -3.04 13.01 5.50
N TRP A 2 -3.88 12.66 6.49
CA TRP A 2 -3.58 11.58 7.44
C TRP A 2 -3.39 10.20 6.77
N THR A 3 -4.15 9.93 5.70
CA THR A 3 -4.03 8.72 4.87
C THR A 3 -2.63 8.52 4.30
N GLY A 4 -1.91 9.60 3.98
CA GLY A 4 -0.53 9.50 3.49
C GLY A 4 0.44 8.94 4.53
N TRP A 5 0.27 9.31 5.80
CA TRP A 5 1.08 8.76 6.89
C TRP A 5 0.75 7.30 7.17
N LEU A 6 -0.52 6.91 7.02
CA LEU A 6 -0.88 5.50 7.11
C LEU A 6 -0.28 4.69 5.96
N ASN A 7 -0.33 5.22 4.72
CA ASN A 7 0.34 4.60 3.59
C ASN A 7 1.83 4.44 3.84
N LEU A 8 2.50 5.43 4.45
CA LEU A 8 3.91 5.29 4.84
C LEU A 8 4.13 4.09 5.76
N VAL A 9 3.33 3.93 6.81
CA VAL A 9 3.44 2.79 7.74
C VAL A 9 3.18 1.46 7.03
N LEU A 10 2.12 1.37 6.23
CA LEU A 10 1.79 0.16 5.47
C LEU A 10 2.86 -0.16 4.41
N GLY A 11 3.44 0.85 3.78
CA GLY A 11 4.51 0.71 2.81
C GLY A 11 5.79 0.17 3.46
N VAL A 12 6.16 0.69 4.64
CA VAL A 12 7.28 0.16 5.44
C VAL A 12 7.04 -1.29 5.83
N TRP A 13 5.83 -1.63 6.32
CA TRP A 13 5.48 -3.01 6.65
C TRP A 13 5.56 -3.94 5.43
N THR A 14 5.05 -3.50 4.28
CA THR A 14 5.08 -4.26 3.02
C THR A 14 6.53 -4.48 2.56
N LEU A 15 7.38 -3.46 2.65
CA LEU A 15 8.80 -3.54 2.31
C LEU A 15 9.52 -4.55 3.21
N ILE A 16 9.34 -4.47 4.53
CA ILE A 16 9.92 -5.42 5.49
C ILE A 16 9.44 -6.85 5.17
N SER A 17 8.15 -7.01 4.86
CA SER A 17 7.58 -8.32 4.48
C SER A 17 8.19 -8.87 3.19
N GLY A 18 8.59 -8.00 2.26
CA GLY A 18 9.29 -8.40 1.04
C GLY A 18 10.74 -8.87 1.28
N LEU A 19 11.40 -8.34 2.31
CA LEU A 19 12.77 -8.70 2.68
C LEU A 19 12.85 -9.95 3.57
N ALA A 20 11.83 -10.20 4.39
CA ALA A 20 11.78 -11.34 5.30
C ALA A 20 10.81 -12.43 4.78
N SER A 21 11.35 -13.56 4.31
CA SER A 21 10.54 -14.66 3.76
C SER A 21 9.50 -15.22 4.72
N SER A 22 9.78 -15.21 6.03
CA SER A 22 8.83 -15.62 7.09
C SER A 22 7.57 -14.75 7.17
N LEU A 23 7.60 -13.53 6.60
CA LEU A 23 6.48 -12.59 6.57
C LEU A 23 5.73 -12.60 5.24
N GLN A 24 6.12 -13.43 4.27
CA GLN A 24 5.48 -13.50 2.94
C GLN A 24 4.23 -14.40 2.92
N GLY A 25 3.52 -14.50 4.04
CA GLY A 25 2.29 -15.30 4.12
C GLY A 25 1.11 -14.59 3.46
N ALA A 26 0.22 -15.37 2.83
CA ALA A 26 -0.99 -14.89 2.14
C ALA A 26 -1.82 -13.89 2.98
N ALA A 27 -1.92 -14.12 4.30
CA ALA A 27 -2.64 -13.23 5.21
C ALA A 27 -2.10 -11.79 5.20
N ASN A 28 -0.78 -11.60 5.13
CA ASN A 28 -0.18 -10.27 5.09
C ASN A 28 -0.54 -9.53 3.79
N TYR A 29 -0.52 -10.22 2.66
CA TYR A 29 -0.96 -9.66 1.37
C TYR A 29 -2.42 -9.22 1.41
N ILE A 30 -3.31 -10.08 1.93
CA ILE A 30 -4.74 -9.83 1.99
C ILE A 30 -5.05 -8.65 2.91
N ILE A 31 -4.54 -8.68 4.15
CA ILE A 31 -4.86 -7.66 5.17
C ILE A 31 -4.33 -6.29 4.73
N VAL A 32 -3.06 -6.21 4.35
CA VAL A 32 -2.47 -4.95 3.88
C VAL A 32 -3.16 -4.47 2.61
N GLY A 33 -3.46 -5.38 1.68
CA GLY A 33 -4.15 -5.08 0.44
C GLY A 33 -5.52 -4.44 0.65
N ILE A 34 -6.35 -5.03 1.52
CA ILE A 34 -7.69 -4.51 1.85
C ILE A 34 -7.59 -3.13 2.49
N ILE A 35 -6.74 -2.97 3.52
CA ILE A 35 -6.59 -1.69 4.23
C ILE A 35 -6.12 -0.60 3.26
N LEU A 36 -5.10 -0.90 2.46
CA LEU A 36 -4.52 0.06 1.51
C LEU A 36 -5.54 0.43 0.42
N ALA A 37 -6.28 -0.54 -0.13
CA ALA A 37 -7.31 -0.29 -1.15
C ALA A 37 -8.44 0.57 -0.61
N LEU A 38 -9.10 0.13 0.46
CA LEU A 38 -10.28 0.78 1.00
C LEU A 38 -9.97 2.20 1.47
N LEU A 39 -8.91 2.37 2.28
CA LEU A 39 -8.62 3.68 2.85
C LEU A 39 -8.23 4.68 1.77
N ASN A 40 -7.47 4.27 0.76
CA ASN A 40 -7.10 5.20 -0.30
C ASN A 40 -8.26 5.58 -1.20
N PHE A 41 -9.11 4.64 -1.62
CA PHE A 41 -10.25 4.98 -2.47
C PHE A 41 -11.32 5.79 -1.72
N ILE A 42 -11.50 5.55 -0.41
CA ILE A 42 -12.47 6.29 0.40
C ILE A 42 -11.95 7.70 0.74
N THR A 43 -10.68 7.82 1.16
CA THR A 43 -10.19 9.04 1.82
C THR A 43 -9.23 9.88 0.98
N ALA A 44 -8.67 9.30 -0.10
CA ALA A 44 -7.62 9.94 -0.90
C ALA A 44 -7.85 9.83 -2.43
N SER A 45 -9.05 9.46 -2.87
CA SER A 45 -9.37 9.29 -4.31
C SER A 45 -9.24 10.56 -5.15
N LYS A 46 -9.32 11.74 -4.53
CA LYS A 46 -9.07 13.03 -5.21
C LYS A 46 -7.58 13.29 -5.48
N ALA A 47 -6.68 12.55 -4.86
CA ALA A 47 -5.25 12.65 -5.09
C ALA A 47 -4.76 11.44 -5.89
N TRP A 48 -3.99 11.67 -6.96
CA TRP A 48 -3.46 10.59 -7.80
C TRP A 48 -2.60 9.61 -6.99
N GLN A 49 -1.88 10.07 -5.97
CA GLN A 49 -1.12 9.22 -5.04
C GLN A 49 -2.03 8.23 -4.31
N GLY A 50 -3.20 8.70 -3.87
CA GLY A 50 -4.20 7.86 -3.23
C GLY A 50 -4.72 6.82 -4.20
N VAL A 51 -5.11 7.21 -5.42
CA VAL A 51 -5.59 6.26 -6.44
C VAL A 51 -4.56 5.15 -6.72
N ILE A 52 -3.28 5.51 -6.91
CA ILE A 52 -2.22 4.51 -7.16
C ILE A 52 -2.01 3.59 -5.96
N CYS A 53 -1.94 4.13 -4.72
CA CYS A 53 -1.87 3.31 -3.52
C CYS A 53 -3.09 2.38 -3.39
N GLY A 54 -4.29 2.84 -3.76
CA GLY A 54 -5.49 2.03 -3.80
C GLY A 54 -5.38 0.85 -4.76
N ILE A 55 -4.83 1.08 -5.96
CA ILE A 55 -4.56 0.03 -6.96
C ILE A 55 -3.53 -0.97 -6.44
N PHE A 56 -2.46 -0.52 -5.77
CA PHE A 56 -1.52 -1.43 -5.12
C PHE A 56 -2.17 -2.28 -4.03
N GLY A 57 -3.15 -1.73 -3.31
CA GLY A 57 -3.94 -2.48 -2.35
C GLY A 57 -4.72 -3.62 -3.03
N ILE A 58 -5.37 -3.34 -4.16
CA ILE A 58 -6.06 -4.37 -4.96
C ILE A 58 -5.06 -5.43 -5.43
N TRP A 59 -3.91 -5.03 -5.96
CA TRP A 59 -2.88 -5.95 -6.41
C TRP A 59 -2.38 -6.87 -5.29
N LEU A 60 -2.11 -6.33 -4.09
CA LEU A 60 -1.71 -7.13 -2.93
C LEU A 60 -2.82 -8.10 -2.51
N PHE A 61 -4.07 -7.65 -2.47
CA PHE A 61 -5.21 -8.51 -2.15
C PHE A 61 -5.31 -9.70 -3.12
N VAL A 62 -5.24 -9.44 -4.43
CA VAL A 62 -5.26 -10.49 -5.47
C VAL A 62 -4.06 -11.42 -5.31
N SER A 63 -2.88 -10.89 -5.01
CA SER A 63 -1.66 -11.69 -4.77
C SER A 63 -1.80 -12.60 -3.55
N GLY A 64 -2.57 -12.20 -2.55
CA GLY A 64 -2.88 -13.04 -1.39
C GLY A 64 -3.78 -14.24 -1.71
N ILE A 65 -4.61 -14.14 -2.75
CA ILE A 65 -5.51 -15.22 -3.20
C ILE A 65 -4.80 -16.13 -4.22
N VAL A 66 -4.03 -15.53 -5.13
CA VAL A 66 -3.36 -16.25 -6.22
C VAL A 66 -1.89 -16.49 -5.85
N GLY A 67 -1.59 -17.70 -5.37
CA GLY A 67 -0.25 -18.06 -4.88
C GLY A 67 0.89 -17.79 -5.88
N GLY A 68 0.64 -17.93 -7.19
CA GLY A 68 1.64 -17.65 -8.23
C GLY A 68 2.04 -16.17 -8.38
N LEU A 69 1.32 -15.24 -7.74
CA LEU A 69 1.63 -13.82 -7.72
C LEU A 69 2.37 -13.40 -6.43
N GLN A 70 2.50 -14.31 -5.46
CA GLN A 70 3.25 -14.07 -4.22
C GLN A 70 4.74 -14.06 -4.54
N GLY A 71 5.41 -12.98 -4.16
CA GLY A 71 6.84 -12.83 -4.39
C GLY A 71 7.42 -11.65 -3.61
N GLY A 72 8.54 -11.88 -2.92
CA GLY A 72 9.23 -10.84 -2.17
C GLY A 72 9.55 -9.60 -3.01
N ALA A 73 9.92 -9.77 -4.29
CA ALA A 73 10.17 -8.65 -5.20
C ALA A 73 8.92 -7.77 -5.40
N ASN A 74 7.73 -8.37 -5.51
CA ASN A 74 6.47 -7.62 -5.66
C ASN A 74 6.18 -6.80 -4.40
N LEU A 75 6.38 -7.40 -3.22
CA LEU A 75 6.23 -6.68 -1.94
C LEU A 75 7.24 -5.54 -1.79
N ILE A 76 8.49 -5.73 -2.19
CA ILE A 76 9.52 -4.68 -2.14
C ILE A 76 9.12 -3.50 -3.03
N ILE A 77 8.75 -3.77 -4.28
CA ILE A 77 8.34 -2.73 -5.24
C ILE A 77 7.12 -1.97 -4.74
N VAL A 78 6.07 -2.70 -4.34
CA VAL A 78 4.85 -2.08 -3.81
C VAL A 78 5.13 -1.31 -2.52
N GLY A 79 5.97 -1.84 -1.64
CA GLY A 79 6.37 -1.20 -0.39
C GLY A 79 7.07 0.14 -0.63
N ILE A 80 8.09 0.17 -1.50
CA ILE A 80 8.84 1.40 -1.84
C ILE A 80 7.91 2.45 -2.45
N LEU A 81 7.09 2.06 -3.43
CA LEU A 81 6.19 3.02 -4.09
C LEU A 81 5.12 3.54 -3.13
N THR A 82 4.60 2.69 -2.26
CA THR A 82 3.62 3.09 -1.23
C THR A 82 4.23 4.04 -0.20
N ILE A 83 5.50 3.86 0.18
CA ILE A 83 6.24 4.82 1.02
C ILE A 83 6.34 6.18 0.33
N ILE A 84 6.82 6.22 -0.91
CA ILE A 84 7.02 7.46 -1.67
C ILE A 84 5.69 8.21 -1.83
N PHE A 85 4.65 7.52 -2.30
CA PHE A 85 3.33 8.12 -2.50
C PHE A 85 2.65 8.48 -1.18
N GLY A 86 2.90 7.73 -0.10
CA GLY A 86 2.46 8.05 1.25
C GLY A 86 3.04 9.37 1.75
N ILE A 87 4.35 9.58 1.60
CA ILE A 87 5.02 10.84 1.98
C ILE A 87 4.49 12.01 1.14
N LEU A 88 4.39 11.84 -0.18
CA LEU A 88 3.85 12.87 -1.08
C LEU A 88 2.41 13.25 -0.74
N LEU A 89 1.56 12.27 -0.43
CA LEU A 89 0.18 12.50 0.00
C LEU A 89 0.09 13.09 1.42
N GLY A 90 0.98 12.68 2.31
CA GLY A 90 1.08 13.14 3.70
C GLY A 90 1.38 14.62 3.78
N THR A 91 2.32 15.08 2.95
CA THR A 91 2.85 16.45 2.93
C THR A 91 2.06 17.43 2.06
N LYS A 92 1.13 16.96 1.22
CA LYS A 92 0.19 17.86 0.53
C LYS A 92 -0.56 18.73 1.53
N LYS A 93 -0.48 20.06 1.35
CA LYS A 93 -1.29 21.02 2.10
C LYS A 93 -2.76 20.67 1.88
N SER A 94 -3.55 20.71 2.96
CA SER A 94 -5.01 20.69 2.82
C SER A 94 -5.37 21.96 2.06
N GLU A 95 -5.69 21.83 0.78
CA GLU A 95 -6.39 22.92 0.08
C GLU A 95 -7.73 23.05 0.79
N THR A 96 -7.84 24.05 1.66
CA THR A 96 -9.11 24.54 2.17
C THR A 96 -9.86 25.08 0.97
N VAL A 97 -10.77 24.26 0.44
CA VAL A 97 -11.81 24.69 -0.49
C VAL A 97 -12.95 25.29 0.33
#